data_AF-A0A3R6XRE7-F1
#
_entry.id   AF-A0A3R6XRE7-F1
#
_cell.length_a   1.000
_cell.length_b   1.000
_cell.length_c   1.000
_cell.angle_alpha   90.00
_cell.angle_beta   90.00
_cell.angle_gamma   90.00
#
_symmetry.space_group_name_H-M   'P 1'
#
loop_
_entity.id
_entity.type
_entity.pdbx_description
1 polymer ?
#
loop_
_entity_poly.entity_id
_entity_poly.type
_entity_poly.pdbx_seq_one_letter_code
_entity_poly.pdbx_strand_id
1 'polypeptide(L)'
;MIVSLRQRMVTHLGDDSLGSYLVWIAWTVLCGVLATSCGYFISTNSDGSGIPQMKALLAGQLNASNVLSYAALVARCVGTVLSNASGLSVGKEGPFLHMISIMADKLSGLSVFRPTADNFTYIRAGVACGVTAVFGSPLGGVLFSIEVTSQYYAIKYDSLNLWQSVISSSVCVLTFQIISVLKNDVLFTNTKFADFELGWELLGFLLLGVLCGDIPLADLPSISQASASLFPPHLYLLTYLALKFAVTLLPCGGLPLSCGIFTPLFTFGAVMGRLYGEVLRVLVSTDVSPAAYAVVGAACFASAATHTVSTAVIVFELT
;
A
#
# COMPACT_ATOMS: atom_id res chain seq x y z
N MET A 1 -7.56 15.49 8.72
CA MET A 1 -7.99 16.10 10.00
C MET A 1 -7.00 15.88 11.15
N ILE A 2 -6.62 14.63 11.47
CA ILE A 2 -5.70 14.36 12.60
C ILE A 2 -4.27 14.85 12.31
N VAL A 3 -3.73 14.56 11.12
CA VAL A 3 -2.39 15.04 10.72
C VAL A 3 -2.33 16.56 10.59
N SER A 4 -3.41 17.20 10.13
CA SER A 4 -3.51 18.66 10.07
C SER A 4 -3.54 19.31 11.45
N LEU A 5 -4.07 18.62 12.48
CA LEU A 5 -3.99 19.09 13.86
C LEU A 5 -2.53 19.11 14.35
N ARG A 6 -1.77 18.05 14.10
CA ARG A 6 -0.33 18.01 14.39
C ARG A 6 0.39 19.17 13.71
N GLN A 7 0.14 19.40 12.42
CA GLN A 7 0.74 20.51 11.68
C GLN A 7 0.42 21.86 12.31
N ARG A 8 -0.85 22.12 12.67
CA ARG A 8 -1.23 23.37 13.36
C ARG A 8 -0.50 23.55 14.69
N MET A 9 -0.40 22.50 15.50
CA MET A 9 0.31 22.58 16.78
C MET A 9 1.80 22.88 16.59
N VAL A 10 2.45 22.25 15.61
CA VAL A 10 3.86 22.51 15.27
C VAL A 10 4.03 23.95 14.79
N THR A 11 3.19 24.43 13.87
CA THR A 11 3.32 25.79 13.33
C THR A 11 3.01 26.87 14.38
N HIS A 12 2.16 26.59 15.38
CA HIS A 12 1.91 27.51 16.49
C HIS A 12 3.14 27.78 17.37
N LEU A 13 4.06 26.81 17.49
CA LEU A 13 5.30 26.96 18.26
C LEU A 13 6.47 27.54 17.41
N GLY A 14 6.27 27.77 16.11
CA GLY A 14 7.27 28.29 15.17
C GLY A 14 8.14 27.19 14.56
N ASP A 15 8.38 27.26 13.24
CA ASP A 15 8.95 26.15 12.46
C ASP A 15 10.37 25.71 12.89
N ASP A 16 11.18 26.63 13.45
CA ASP A 16 12.56 26.36 13.88
C ASP A 16 12.72 26.20 15.41
N SER A 17 11.62 26.14 16.16
CA SER A 17 11.71 26.03 17.61
C SER A 17 11.96 24.59 18.07
N LEU A 18 12.75 24.45 19.14
CA LEU A 18 12.94 23.16 19.82
C LEU A 18 11.58 22.59 20.29
N GLY A 19 10.65 23.46 20.69
CA GLY A 19 9.30 23.09 21.09
C GLY A 19 8.53 22.38 19.98
N SER A 20 8.62 22.86 18.74
CA SER A 20 8.01 22.24 17.55
C SER A 20 8.54 20.83 17.31
N TYR A 21 9.84 20.62 17.47
CA TYR A 21 10.46 19.31 17.35
C TYR A 21 10.01 18.34 18.46
N LEU A 22 9.95 18.80 19.71
CA LEU A 22 9.47 18.00 20.84
C LEU A 22 8.00 17.61 20.69
N VAL A 23 7.14 18.54 20.25
CA VAL A 23 5.73 18.27 19.99
C VAL A 23 5.57 17.25 18.87
N TRP A 24 6.38 17.35 17.81
CA TRP A 24 6.35 16.40 16.72
C TRP A 24 6.73 14.98 17.18
N ILE A 25 7.83 14.84 17.94
CA ILE A 25 8.25 13.55 18.51
C ILE A 25 7.19 13.02 19.46
N ALA A 26 6.73 13.83 20.42
CA ALA A 26 5.77 13.42 21.42
C ALA A 26 4.47 12.92 20.76
N TRP A 27 4.01 13.60 19.71
CA TRP A 27 2.84 13.18 18.93
C TRP A 27 3.05 11.82 18.27
N THR A 28 4.17 11.65 17.55
CA THR A 28 4.47 10.40 16.84
C THR A 28 4.61 9.23 17.80
N VAL A 29 5.34 9.42 18.91
CA VAL A 29 5.52 8.38 19.93
C VAL A 29 4.19 8.05 20.62
N LEU A 30 3.42 9.06 21.05
CA LEU A 30 2.14 8.84 21.72
C LEU A 30 1.17 8.06 20.81
N CYS A 31 1.02 8.48 19.56
CA CYS A 31 0.13 7.79 18.62
C CYS A 31 0.61 6.37 18.31
N GLY A 32 1.93 6.14 18.21
CA GLY A 32 2.50 4.81 18.03
C GLY A 32 2.28 3.88 19.23
N VAL A 33 2.45 4.39 20.45
CA VAL A 33 2.17 3.65 21.69
C VAL A 33 0.68 3.32 21.81
N LEU A 34 -0.20 4.27 21.50
CA LEU A 34 -1.64 3.99 21.49
C LEU A 34 -2.01 2.95 20.41
N ALA A 35 -1.41 3.03 19.22
CA ALA A 35 -1.65 2.06 18.15
C ALA A 35 -1.23 0.62 18.53
N THR A 36 -0.06 0.45 19.14
CA THR A 36 0.42 -0.86 19.64
C THR A 36 -0.43 -1.37 20.81
N SER A 37 -0.88 -0.47 21.68
CA SER A 37 -1.75 -0.84 22.82
C SER A 37 -3.08 -1.44 22.38
N CYS A 38 -3.63 -1.03 21.23
CA CYS A 38 -4.86 -1.62 20.68
C CYS A 38 -4.70 -3.13 20.39
N GLY A 39 -3.57 -3.53 19.83
CA GLY A 39 -3.26 -4.94 19.58
C GLY A 39 -3.12 -5.73 20.86
N TYR A 40 -2.38 -5.18 21.82
CA TYR A 40 -2.17 -5.83 23.11
C TYR A 40 -3.45 -5.99 23.95
N PHE A 41 -4.29 -4.95 24.06
CA PHE A 41 -5.45 -4.95 24.96
C PHE A 41 -6.74 -5.48 24.33
N ILE A 42 -6.94 -5.34 23.01
CA ILE A 42 -8.20 -5.70 22.35
C ILE A 42 -8.07 -7.05 21.64
N SER A 43 -7.08 -7.19 20.75
CA SER A 43 -6.86 -8.44 20.02
C SER A 43 -5.46 -8.49 19.41
N THR A 44 -4.66 -9.45 19.87
CA THR A 44 -3.31 -9.70 19.35
C THR A 44 -3.30 -10.10 17.87
N ASN A 45 -4.42 -10.63 17.36
CA ASN A 45 -4.60 -10.96 15.94
C ASN A 45 -4.74 -9.71 15.04
N SER A 46 -4.82 -8.51 15.62
CA SER A 46 -4.86 -7.25 14.88
C SER A 46 -3.49 -6.74 14.44
N ASP A 47 -2.41 -7.31 14.98
CA ASP A 47 -1.05 -6.87 14.68
C ASP A 47 -0.63 -7.22 13.24
N GLY A 48 0.19 -6.34 12.66
CA GLY A 48 0.71 -6.46 11.31
C GLY A 48 -0.32 -6.25 10.19
N SER A 49 0.06 -6.71 9.00
CA SER A 49 -0.66 -6.41 7.75
C SER A 49 -2.00 -7.12 7.61
N GLY A 50 -2.20 -8.32 8.13
CA GLY A 50 -3.44 -9.08 7.89
C GLY A 50 -3.41 -9.90 6.59
N ILE A 51 -2.62 -9.50 5.58
CA ILE A 51 -2.47 -10.26 4.32
C ILE A 51 -1.93 -11.69 4.56
N PRO A 52 -0.82 -11.89 5.31
CA PRO A 52 -0.34 -13.24 5.60
C PRO A 52 -1.36 -14.08 6.37
N GLN A 53 -2.11 -13.47 7.29
CA GLN A 53 -3.18 -14.14 8.02
C GLN A 53 -4.31 -14.59 7.09
N MET A 54 -4.66 -13.79 6.07
CA MET A 54 -5.64 -14.17 5.05
C MET A 54 -5.15 -15.30 4.15
N LYS A 55 -3.88 -15.27 3.72
CA LYS A 55 -3.26 -16.38 2.98
C LYS A 55 -3.33 -17.68 3.78
N ALA A 56 -2.92 -17.65 5.04
CA ALA A 56 -2.90 -18.83 5.91
C ALA A 56 -4.32 -19.32 6.25
N LEU A 57 -5.29 -18.41 6.44
CA LEU A 57 -6.70 -18.76 6.64
C LEU A 57 -7.28 -19.50 5.42
N LEU A 58 -7.04 -18.99 4.21
CA LEU A 58 -7.58 -19.58 2.98
C LEU A 58 -6.85 -20.85 2.55
N ALA A 59 -5.58 -21.01 2.96
CA ALA A 59 -4.85 -22.27 2.87
C ALA A 59 -5.35 -23.32 3.88
N GLY A 60 -6.28 -22.97 4.77
CA GLY A 60 -6.82 -23.86 5.81
C GLY A 60 -5.88 -24.08 7.00
N GLN A 61 -4.84 -23.25 7.16
CA GLN A 61 -3.87 -23.37 8.25
C GLN A 61 -4.29 -22.64 9.53
N LEU A 62 -5.17 -21.63 9.43
CA LEU A 62 -5.66 -20.86 10.56
C LEU A 62 -7.16 -21.01 10.74
N ASN A 63 -7.61 -20.95 12.00
CA ASN A 63 -9.03 -20.97 12.34
C ASN A 63 -9.68 -19.60 12.09
N ALA A 64 -10.76 -19.60 11.30
CA ALA A 64 -11.53 -18.41 10.97
C ALA A 64 -12.03 -17.65 12.20
N SER A 65 -12.48 -18.36 13.24
CA SER A 65 -13.04 -17.76 14.46
C SER A 65 -12.07 -16.84 15.21
N ASN A 66 -10.77 -17.16 15.21
CA ASN A 66 -9.75 -16.39 15.89
C ASN A 66 -9.29 -15.19 15.06
N VAL A 67 -9.09 -15.41 13.76
CA VAL A 67 -8.56 -14.40 12.83
C VAL A 67 -9.64 -13.41 12.39
N LEU A 68 -10.90 -13.86 12.30
CA LEU A 68 -12.06 -13.08 11.87
C LEU A 68 -12.98 -12.70 13.03
N SER A 69 -12.41 -12.22 14.13
CA SER A 69 -13.17 -11.79 15.31
C SER A 69 -13.60 -10.32 15.22
N TYR A 70 -14.74 -9.97 15.84
CA TYR A 70 -15.15 -8.57 15.98
C TYR A 70 -14.14 -7.74 16.78
N ALA A 71 -13.48 -8.34 17.76
CA ALA A 71 -12.41 -7.70 18.51
C ALA A 71 -11.23 -7.32 17.60
N ALA A 72 -10.82 -8.20 16.68
CA ALA A 72 -9.79 -7.90 15.69
C ALA A 72 -10.22 -6.76 14.75
N LEU A 73 -11.49 -6.69 14.36
CA LEU A 73 -12.02 -5.60 13.54
C LEU A 73 -11.86 -4.25 14.25
N VAL A 74 -12.35 -4.14 15.49
CA VAL A 74 -12.28 -2.89 16.28
C VAL A 74 -10.82 -2.49 16.54
N ALA A 75 -9.98 -3.45 16.93
CA ALA A 75 -8.56 -3.22 17.18
C ALA A 75 -7.84 -2.71 15.92
N ARG A 76 -8.10 -3.31 14.75
CA ARG A 76 -7.51 -2.87 13.47
C ARG A 76 -8.02 -1.50 13.04
N CYS A 77 -9.30 -1.20 13.22
CA CYS A 77 -9.85 0.12 12.88
C CYS A 77 -9.14 1.23 13.66
N VAL A 78 -9.10 1.11 14.99
CA VAL A 78 -8.48 2.13 15.86
C VAL A 78 -6.96 2.14 15.68
N GLY A 79 -6.32 0.97 15.67
CA GLY A 79 -4.88 0.83 15.51
C GLY A 79 -4.35 1.39 14.20
N THR A 80 -5.04 1.16 13.07
CA THR A 80 -4.61 1.66 11.75
C THR A 80 -4.80 3.18 11.62
N VAL A 81 -5.85 3.75 12.23
CA VAL A 81 -6.04 5.21 12.27
C VAL A 81 -4.93 5.87 13.08
N LEU A 82 -4.60 5.32 14.24
CA LEU A 82 -3.54 5.83 15.11
C LEU A 82 -2.14 5.64 14.51
N SER A 83 -1.87 4.50 13.87
CA SER A 83 -0.59 4.24 13.20
C SER A 83 -0.40 5.20 12.03
N ASN A 84 -1.43 5.48 11.23
CA ASN A 84 -1.32 6.49 10.17
C ASN A 84 -1.24 7.93 10.73
N ALA A 85 -1.94 8.22 11.83
CA ALA A 85 -1.88 9.52 12.51
C ALA A 85 -0.51 9.84 13.12
N SER A 86 0.26 8.82 13.50
CA SER A 86 1.62 8.97 14.01
C SER A 86 2.59 9.52 12.95
N GLY A 87 2.29 9.34 11.67
CA GLY A 87 3.18 9.67 10.56
C GLY A 87 4.35 8.70 10.38
N LEU A 88 4.28 7.51 10.99
CA LEU A 88 5.20 6.42 10.69
C LEU A 88 5.11 6.02 9.21
N SER A 89 6.20 5.46 8.67
CA SER A 89 6.24 4.96 7.30
C SER A 89 5.49 3.62 7.20
N VAL A 90 4.16 3.69 7.28
CA VAL A 90 3.25 2.54 7.27
C VAL A 90 2.11 2.76 6.26
N GLY A 91 1.64 1.69 5.66
CA GLY A 91 0.48 1.67 4.78
C GLY A 91 -0.80 1.23 5.49
N LYS A 92 -1.96 1.63 4.96
CA LYS A 92 -3.29 1.18 5.45
C LYS A 92 -3.84 -0.04 4.71
N GLU A 93 -3.22 -0.38 3.58
CA GLU A 93 -3.63 -1.38 2.59
C GLU A 93 -3.98 -2.73 3.23
N GLY A 94 -2.99 -3.38 3.83
CA GLY A 94 -3.15 -4.70 4.44
C GLY A 94 -4.24 -4.74 5.51
N PRO A 95 -4.15 -3.90 6.56
CA PRO A 95 -5.14 -3.89 7.61
C PRO A 95 -6.56 -3.66 7.09
N PHE A 96 -6.70 -2.80 6.07
CA PHE A 96 -7.99 -2.55 5.44
C PHE A 96 -8.57 -3.79 4.77
N LEU A 97 -7.77 -4.56 4.05
CA LEU A 97 -8.20 -5.82 3.44
C LEU A 97 -8.75 -6.79 4.47
N HIS A 98 -8.01 -7.00 5.57
CA HIS A 98 -8.45 -7.89 6.63
C HIS A 98 -9.72 -7.37 7.31
N MET A 99 -9.85 -6.06 7.55
CA MET A 99 -11.10 -5.48 8.10
C MET A 99 -12.32 -5.82 7.23
N ILE A 100 -12.21 -5.68 5.90
CA ILE A 100 -13.31 -6.01 4.99
C ILE A 100 -13.57 -7.52 4.94
N SER A 101 -12.55 -8.37 5.03
CA SER A 101 -12.72 -9.82 5.16
C SER A 101 -13.50 -10.22 6.42
N ILE A 102 -13.25 -9.55 7.55
CA ILE A 102 -14.00 -9.77 8.79
C ILE A 102 -15.45 -9.37 8.59
N MET A 103 -15.69 -8.20 8.00
CA MET A 103 -17.06 -7.73 7.71
C MET A 103 -17.80 -8.69 6.78
N ALA A 104 -17.14 -9.22 5.75
CA ALA A 104 -17.72 -10.16 4.80
C ALA A 104 -18.09 -11.50 5.46
N ASP A 105 -17.23 -12.06 6.32
CA ASP A 105 -17.53 -13.28 7.11
C ASP A 105 -18.73 -13.10 8.05
N LYS A 106 -18.83 -11.93 8.69
CA LYS A 106 -19.97 -11.63 9.57
C LYS A 106 -21.26 -11.40 8.79
N LEU A 107 -21.16 -10.81 7.60
CA LEU A 107 -22.30 -10.63 6.70
C LEU A 107 -22.81 -11.98 6.17
N SER A 108 -21.92 -12.90 5.79
CA SER A 108 -22.31 -14.23 5.31
C SER A 108 -22.99 -15.09 6.39
N GLY A 109 -22.69 -14.83 7.66
CA GLY A 109 -23.34 -15.48 8.79
C GLY A 109 -24.81 -15.10 9.01
N LEU A 110 -25.31 -14.01 8.41
CA LEU A 110 -26.70 -13.57 8.58
C LEU A 110 -27.67 -14.48 7.82
N SER A 111 -28.87 -14.67 8.37
CA SER A 111 -29.91 -15.57 7.83
C SER A 111 -30.33 -15.24 6.40
N VAL A 112 -30.21 -13.99 5.97
CA VAL A 112 -30.53 -13.51 4.62
C VAL A 112 -29.51 -14.02 3.57
N PHE A 113 -28.26 -14.23 3.97
CA PHE A 113 -27.15 -14.56 3.06
C PHE A 113 -26.67 -16.02 3.17
N ARG A 114 -27.16 -16.75 4.19
CA ARG A 114 -26.89 -18.19 4.42
C ARG A 114 -27.25 -19.18 3.31
N PRO A 115 -28.25 -18.97 2.42
CA PRO A 115 -28.69 -20.07 1.55
C PRO A 115 -27.76 -20.41 0.38
N THR A 116 -26.79 -19.56 -0.01
CA THR A 116 -26.35 -19.51 -1.42
C THR A 116 -24.85 -19.64 -1.70
N ALA A 117 -23.94 -19.37 -0.75
CA ALA A 117 -22.51 -19.42 -1.04
C ALA A 117 -21.66 -19.77 0.19
N ASP A 118 -20.51 -20.41 -0.05
CA ASP A 118 -19.50 -20.69 0.97
C ASP A 118 -18.99 -19.37 1.58
N ASN A 119 -18.74 -19.36 2.90
CA ASN A 119 -18.21 -18.17 3.60
C ASN A 119 -16.94 -17.62 2.94
N PHE A 120 -16.11 -18.48 2.36
CA PHE A 120 -14.89 -18.08 1.65
C PHE A 120 -15.15 -17.29 0.38
N THR A 121 -16.29 -17.50 -0.30
CA THR A 121 -16.68 -16.72 -1.47
C THR A 121 -16.94 -15.26 -1.08
N TYR A 122 -17.66 -15.03 0.02
CA TYR A 122 -17.88 -13.69 0.56
C TYR A 122 -16.56 -13.04 1.00
N ILE A 123 -15.68 -13.79 1.67
CA ILE A 123 -14.37 -13.29 2.09
C ILE A 123 -13.53 -12.88 0.87
N ARG A 124 -13.46 -13.69 -0.20
CA ARG A 124 -12.71 -13.37 -1.43
C ARG A 124 -13.24 -12.11 -2.13
N ALA A 125 -14.56 -11.99 -2.25
CA ALA A 125 -15.21 -10.80 -2.80
C ALA A 125 -14.97 -9.57 -1.91
N GLY A 126 -14.95 -9.75 -0.59
CA GLY A 126 -14.59 -8.73 0.39
C GLY A 126 -13.16 -8.25 0.25
N VAL A 127 -12.19 -9.16 0.09
CA VAL A 127 -10.79 -8.78 -0.19
C VAL A 127 -10.70 -7.97 -1.48
N ALA A 128 -11.31 -8.41 -2.57
CA ALA A 128 -11.31 -7.68 -3.84
C ALA A 128 -11.91 -6.28 -3.72
N CYS A 129 -13.06 -6.16 -3.05
CA CYS A 129 -13.69 -4.89 -2.72
C CYS A 129 -12.78 -4.01 -1.86
N GLY A 130 -12.09 -4.58 -0.88
CA GLY A 130 -11.14 -3.89 -0.01
C GLY A 130 -9.96 -3.31 -0.79
N VAL A 131 -9.34 -4.07 -1.69
CA VAL A 131 -8.24 -3.58 -2.55
C VAL A 131 -8.75 -2.44 -3.43
N THR A 132 -9.92 -2.65 -4.05
CA THR A 132 -10.57 -1.66 -4.92
C THR A 132 -10.89 -0.38 -4.17
N ALA A 133 -11.34 -0.46 -2.92
CA ALA A 133 -11.65 0.69 -2.10
C ALA A 133 -10.43 1.50 -1.71
N VAL A 134 -9.26 0.86 -1.64
CA VAL A 134 -8.02 1.57 -1.32
C VAL A 134 -7.40 2.21 -2.56
N PHE A 135 -7.26 1.45 -3.66
CA PHE A 135 -6.58 1.92 -4.86
C PHE A 135 -7.50 2.59 -5.87
N GLY A 136 -8.81 2.42 -5.78
CA GLY A 136 -9.75 2.86 -6.82
C GLY A 136 -9.68 2.01 -8.10
N SER A 137 -8.98 0.88 -8.04
CA SER A 137 -8.71 -0.03 -9.18
C SER A 137 -9.58 -1.30 -9.08
N PRO A 138 -10.70 -1.40 -9.82
CA PRO A 138 -11.59 -2.55 -9.73
C PRO A 138 -10.98 -3.82 -10.34
N LEU A 139 -10.35 -3.75 -11.52
CA LEU A 139 -9.78 -4.95 -12.15
C LEU A 139 -8.49 -5.37 -11.45
N GLY A 140 -7.63 -4.39 -11.14
CA GLY A 140 -6.41 -4.64 -10.38
C GLY A 140 -6.71 -5.19 -8.99
N GLY A 141 -7.77 -4.71 -8.33
CA GLY A 141 -8.20 -5.21 -7.03
C GLY A 141 -8.72 -6.65 -7.03
N VAL A 142 -9.46 -7.05 -8.07
CA VAL A 142 -9.90 -8.44 -8.24
C VAL A 142 -8.71 -9.36 -8.50
N LEU A 143 -7.81 -8.99 -9.41
CA LEU A 143 -6.61 -9.77 -9.71
C LEU A 143 -5.70 -9.91 -8.49
N PHE A 144 -5.49 -8.82 -7.75
CA PHE A 144 -4.69 -8.83 -6.53
C PHE A 144 -5.32 -9.71 -5.45
N SER A 145 -6.65 -9.63 -5.28
CA SER A 145 -7.36 -10.53 -4.39
C SER A 145 -7.07 -11.97 -4.77
N ILE A 146 -7.21 -12.36 -6.03
CA ILE A 146 -6.99 -13.75 -6.46
C ILE A 146 -5.53 -14.18 -6.23
N GLU A 147 -4.55 -13.38 -6.63
CA GLU A 147 -3.12 -13.70 -6.45
C GLU A 147 -2.73 -13.83 -4.97
N VAL A 148 -3.35 -13.02 -4.10
CA VAL A 148 -3.07 -13.03 -2.67
C VAL A 148 -3.91 -14.04 -1.91
N THR A 149 -5.04 -14.52 -2.45
CA THR A 149 -6.00 -15.38 -1.72
C THR A 149 -6.08 -16.81 -2.23
N SER A 150 -5.56 -17.12 -3.41
CA SER A 150 -5.63 -18.47 -4.00
C SER A 150 -4.28 -19.19 -3.98
N GLN A 151 -4.25 -20.45 -3.51
CA GLN A 151 -3.11 -21.36 -3.69
C GLN A 151 -3.31 -22.34 -4.86
N TYR A 152 -4.56 -22.61 -5.24
CA TYR A 152 -4.93 -23.48 -6.36
C TYR A 152 -5.98 -22.79 -7.23
N TYR A 153 -5.62 -22.54 -8.49
CA TYR A 153 -6.46 -21.90 -9.48
C TYR A 153 -7.35 -22.94 -10.18
N ALA A 154 -8.44 -23.36 -9.54
CA ALA A 154 -9.42 -24.25 -10.15
C ALA A 154 -10.45 -23.43 -10.96
N ILE A 155 -10.08 -23.11 -12.21
CA ILE A 155 -10.79 -22.23 -13.17
C ILE A 155 -12.31 -22.54 -13.30
N LYS A 156 -12.76 -23.76 -12.98
CA LYS A 156 -14.15 -24.20 -13.21
C LYS A 156 -15.16 -23.77 -12.12
N TYR A 157 -14.73 -23.57 -10.87
CA TYR A 157 -15.58 -23.07 -9.78
C TYR A 157 -15.30 -21.59 -9.46
N ASP A 158 -14.15 -21.07 -9.88
CA ASP A 158 -13.71 -19.70 -9.58
C ASP A 158 -14.25 -18.65 -10.55
N SER A 159 -14.77 -19.01 -11.73
CA SER A 159 -15.32 -18.01 -12.67
C SER A 159 -16.52 -17.26 -12.08
N LEU A 160 -17.38 -17.95 -11.34
CA LEU A 160 -18.51 -17.34 -10.61
C LEU A 160 -18.02 -16.46 -9.45
N ASN A 161 -17.01 -16.89 -8.68
CA ASN A 161 -16.41 -16.09 -7.62
C ASN A 161 -15.72 -14.83 -8.17
N LEU A 162 -15.11 -14.93 -9.36
CA LEU A 162 -14.50 -13.82 -10.07
C LEU A 162 -15.56 -12.80 -10.49
N TRP A 163 -16.66 -13.24 -11.12
CA TRP A 163 -17.76 -12.34 -11.49
C TRP A 163 -18.36 -11.63 -10.29
N GLN A 164 -18.55 -12.32 -9.17
CA GLN A 164 -19.04 -11.71 -7.92
C GLN A 164 -18.06 -10.67 -7.38
N SER A 165 -16.76 -10.95 -7.44
CA SER A 165 -15.71 -10.01 -7.04
C SER A 165 -15.67 -8.78 -7.95
N VAL A 166 -15.79 -8.95 -9.27
CA VAL A 166 -15.85 -7.86 -10.25
C VAL A 166 -17.08 -6.99 -10.02
N ILE A 167 -18.25 -7.58 -9.79
CA ILE A 167 -19.48 -6.83 -9.49
C ILE A 167 -19.32 -6.05 -8.18
N SER A 168 -18.82 -6.69 -7.12
CA SER A 168 -18.59 -6.06 -5.81
C SER A 168 -17.62 -4.87 -5.92
N SER A 169 -16.49 -5.05 -6.60
CA SER A 169 -15.50 -4.01 -6.88
C SER A 169 -16.07 -2.87 -7.73
N SER A 170 -16.88 -3.18 -8.74
CA SER A 170 -17.52 -2.16 -9.58
C SER A 170 -18.52 -1.31 -8.78
N VAL A 171 -19.34 -1.93 -7.94
CA VAL A 171 -20.27 -1.23 -7.03
C VAL A 171 -19.51 -0.36 -6.03
N CYS A 172 -18.35 -0.83 -5.56
CA CYS A 172 -17.47 -0.04 -4.69
C CYS A 172 -16.99 1.25 -5.37
N VAL A 173 -16.48 1.17 -6.60
CA VAL A 173 -16.05 2.36 -7.38
C VAL A 173 -17.23 3.30 -7.64
N LEU A 174 -18.39 2.78 -8.05
CA LEU A 174 -19.60 3.59 -8.24
C LEU A 174 -19.99 4.33 -6.95
N THR A 175 -19.90 3.67 -5.80
CA THR A 175 -20.18 4.29 -4.50
C THR A 175 -19.20 5.43 -4.21
N PHE A 176 -17.90 5.26 -4.49
CA PHE A 176 -16.92 6.33 -4.35
C PHE A 176 -17.17 7.50 -5.31
N GLN A 177 -17.60 7.23 -6.55
CA GLN A 177 -17.96 8.28 -7.50
C GLN A 177 -19.17 9.08 -7.02
N ILE A 178 -20.20 8.42 -6.48
CA ILE A 178 -21.36 9.10 -5.88
C ILE A 178 -20.92 9.97 -4.70
N ILE A 179 -20.07 9.45 -3.81
CA ILE A 179 -19.55 10.22 -2.65
C ILE A 179 -18.71 11.42 -3.12
N SER A 180 -17.89 11.25 -4.17
CA SER A 180 -17.08 12.32 -4.75
C SER A 180 -17.96 13.47 -5.26
N VAL A 181 -19.06 13.15 -5.96
CA VAL A 181 -20.05 14.14 -6.40
C VAL A 181 -20.74 14.81 -5.21
N LEU A 182 -21.13 14.06 -4.18
CA LEU A 182 -21.79 14.61 -3.00
C LEU A 182 -20.88 15.54 -2.18
N LYS A 183 -19.58 15.28 -2.13
CA LYS A 183 -18.60 16.08 -1.37
C LYS A 183 -17.93 17.17 -2.19
N ASN A 184 -18.13 17.22 -3.51
CA ASN A 184 -17.37 18.07 -4.44
C ASN A 184 -15.85 17.91 -4.31
N ASP A 185 -15.39 16.72 -3.93
CA ASP A 185 -13.98 16.41 -3.74
C ASP A 185 -13.58 15.26 -4.66
N VAL A 186 -12.48 15.41 -5.40
CA VAL A 186 -11.91 14.34 -6.22
C VAL A 186 -11.15 13.37 -5.31
N LEU A 187 -11.69 12.16 -5.14
CA LEU A 187 -11.12 11.12 -4.27
C LEU A 187 -9.96 10.38 -4.93
N PHE A 188 -10.00 10.22 -6.26
CA PHE A 188 -8.98 9.56 -7.06
C PHE A 188 -8.58 10.47 -8.22
N THR A 189 -7.29 10.78 -8.33
CA THR A 189 -6.75 11.65 -9.38
C THR A 189 -5.85 10.79 -10.26
N ASN A 190 -6.26 10.55 -11.50
CA ASN A 190 -5.43 9.80 -12.44
C ASN A 190 -4.35 10.72 -13.01
N THR A 191 -3.11 10.25 -12.98
CA THR A 191 -1.97 10.98 -13.53
C THR A 191 -1.79 10.61 -15.01
N LYS A 192 -2.17 11.53 -15.90
CA LYS A 192 -1.91 11.35 -17.33
C LYS A 192 -0.43 11.58 -17.64
N PHE A 193 0.23 10.57 -18.16
CA PHE A 193 1.60 10.68 -18.68
C PHE A 193 1.57 11.03 -20.18
N ALA A 194 2.67 11.62 -20.66
CA ALA A 194 2.87 11.80 -22.09
C ALA A 194 3.05 10.43 -22.77
N ASP A 195 2.64 10.34 -24.03
CA ASP A 195 2.84 9.13 -24.83
C ASP A 195 4.33 8.79 -24.91
N PHE A 196 4.65 7.51 -24.73
CA PHE A 196 6.02 6.99 -24.77
C PHE A 196 6.27 6.25 -26.08
N GLU A 197 7.45 6.42 -26.65
CA GLU A 197 7.86 5.66 -27.83
C GLU A 197 8.41 4.30 -27.39
N LEU A 198 7.71 3.23 -27.76
CA LEU A 198 8.00 1.84 -27.34
C LEU A 198 9.35 1.26 -27.84
N GLY A 199 10.22 2.08 -28.42
CA GLY A 199 11.50 1.67 -29.00
C GLY A 199 12.54 1.36 -27.92
N TRP A 200 13.55 2.23 -27.78
CA TRP A 200 14.64 2.03 -26.82
C TRP A 200 14.20 2.12 -25.35
N GLU A 201 13.09 2.80 -25.06
CA GLU A 201 12.57 2.92 -23.70
C GLU A 201 12.08 1.57 -23.14
N LEU A 202 11.63 0.64 -24.00
CA LEU A 202 11.23 -0.70 -23.58
C LEU A 202 12.39 -1.47 -22.92
N LEU A 203 13.60 -1.34 -23.48
CA LEU A 203 14.80 -1.92 -22.88
C LEU A 203 15.13 -1.27 -21.53
N GLY A 204 14.95 0.05 -21.42
CA GLY A 204 15.09 0.78 -20.15
C GLY A 204 14.13 0.28 -19.08
N PHE A 205 12.85 0.07 -19.41
CA PHE A 205 11.87 -0.48 -18.49
C PHE A 205 12.17 -1.92 -18.08
N LEU A 206 12.64 -2.75 -19.02
CA LEU A 206 13.02 -4.14 -18.73
C LEU A 206 14.22 -4.21 -17.77
N LEU A 207 15.24 -3.38 -18.00
CA LEU A 207 16.39 -3.26 -17.10
C LEU A 207 15.97 -2.73 -15.71
N LEU A 208 15.08 -1.75 -15.66
CA LEU A 208 14.51 -1.29 -14.39
C LEU A 208 13.78 -2.41 -13.65
N GLY A 209 13.06 -3.27 -14.36
CA GLY A 209 12.39 -4.45 -13.81
C GLY A 209 13.36 -5.44 -13.18
N VAL A 210 14.46 -5.77 -13.87
CA VAL A 210 15.52 -6.64 -13.34
C VAL A 210 16.17 -6.01 -12.10
N LEU A 211 16.52 -4.73 -12.17
CA LEU A 211 17.11 -4.01 -11.04
C LEU A 211 16.14 -3.95 -9.85
N CYS A 212 14.83 -3.79 -10.06
CA CYS A 212 13.87 -3.83 -8.96
C CYS A 212 13.65 -5.24 -8.38
N GLY A 213 13.86 -6.30 -9.18
CA GLY A 213 13.66 -7.69 -8.80
C GLY A 213 14.82 -8.33 -8.06
N ASP A 214 16.06 -7.95 -8.40
CA ASP A 214 17.29 -8.63 -7.95
C ASP A 214 18.13 -7.84 -6.94
N ILE A 215 17.62 -6.77 -6.30
CA ILE A 215 18.37 -6.05 -5.26
C ILE A 215 18.04 -6.61 -3.85
N PRO A 216 18.86 -7.52 -3.29
CA PRO A 216 19.23 -7.40 -1.89
C PRO A 216 20.12 -6.16 -1.74
N LEU A 217 19.85 -5.31 -0.75
CA LEU A 217 20.76 -4.20 -0.41
C LEU A 217 22.19 -4.72 -0.26
N ALA A 218 23.08 -4.40 -1.21
CA ALA A 218 24.52 -4.49 -1.06
C ALA A 218 25.22 -3.52 -2.04
N ASP A 219 25.98 -2.60 -1.45
CA ASP A 219 27.12 -1.83 -1.97
C ASP A 219 27.04 -1.15 -3.35
N LEU A 220 26.97 0.19 -3.34
CA LEU A 220 27.46 1.03 -4.44
C LEU A 220 28.56 1.96 -3.92
N PRO A 221 29.72 2.05 -4.61
CA PRO A 221 30.87 2.79 -4.16
C PRO A 221 30.71 4.29 -4.37
N SER A 222 31.34 5.01 -3.44
CA SER A 222 31.49 6.46 -3.37
C SER A 222 32.16 7.09 -4.61
N ILE A 223 31.53 8.12 -5.20
CA ILE A 223 32.24 9.22 -5.87
C ILE A 223 31.56 10.54 -5.48
N SER A 224 32.32 11.42 -4.85
CA SER A 224 32.00 12.82 -4.58
C SER A 224 32.65 13.72 -5.62
N GLN A 225 32.03 14.85 -5.97
CA GLN A 225 32.58 16.17 -5.62
C GLN A 225 31.62 17.34 -5.92
N ALA A 226 31.67 18.30 -4.98
CA ALA A 226 31.34 19.74 -5.05
C ALA A 226 29.95 20.24 -4.58
N SER A 227 30.06 21.29 -3.77
CA SER A 227 29.12 21.89 -2.84
C SER A 227 28.43 23.17 -3.35
N ALA A 228 27.41 23.65 -2.64
CA ALA A 228 27.00 25.04 -2.52
C ALA A 228 25.57 25.33 -3.03
N SER A 229 25.23 24.68 -4.14
CA SER A 229 23.98 24.89 -4.89
C SER A 229 23.27 23.63 -5.42
N LEU A 230 23.25 22.43 -4.80
CA LEU A 230 24.13 21.80 -3.81
C LEU A 230 23.95 20.27 -3.83
N PHE A 231 22.79 19.76 -4.27
CA PHE A 231 22.56 18.32 -4.47
C PHE A 231 21.89 18.07 -5.81
N PRO A 232 22.48 17.28 -6.72
CA PRO A 232 21.76 16.80 -7.88
C PRO A 232 20.60 15.88 -7.42
N PRO A 233 19.48 15.83 -8.15
CA PRO A 233 18.28 15.11 -7.73
C PRO A 233 18.56 13.65 -7.33
N HIS A 234 19.57 13.03 -7.94
CA HIS A 234 20.00 11.68 -7.61
C HIS A 234 20.49 11.51 -6.16
N LEU A 235 21.20 12.47 -5.57
CA LEU A 235 21.75 12.34 -4.21
C LEU A 235 20.66 12.57 -3.15
N TYR A 236 19.69 13.46 -3.42
CA TYR A 236 18.49 13.58 -2.59
C TYR A 236 17.64 12.30 -2.65
N LEU A 237 17.48 11.71 -3.85
CA LEU A 237 16.74 10.46 -4.00
C LEU A 237 17.45 9.29 -3.31
N LEU A 238 18.78 9.18 -3.39
CA LEU A 238 19.57 8.15 -2.70
C LEU A 238 19.52 8.30 -1.17
N THR A 239 19.69 9.51 -0.65
CA THR A 239 19.58 9.77 0.79
C THR A 239 18.16 9.51 1.30
N TYR A 240 17.14 9.96 0.55
CA TYR A 240 15.75 9.64 0.85
C TYR A 240 15.53 8.12 0.84
N LEU A 241 16.06 7.39 -0.15
CA LEU A 241 15.91 5.95 -0.26
C LEU A 241 16.48 5.22 0.97
N ALA A 242 17.71 5.56 1.37
CA ALA A 242 18.38 4.97 2.53
C ALA A 242 17.63 5.27 3.84
N LEU A 243 17.24 6.53 4.05
CA LEU A 243 16.49 6.95 5.23
C LEU A 243 15.09 6.31 5.25
N LYS A 244 14.40 6.28 4.11
CA LYS A 244 13.07 5.69 3.98
C LYS A 244 13.09 4.18 4.25
N PHE A 245 14.12 3.48 3.79
CA PHE A 245 14.33 2.07 4.11
C PHE A 245 14.49 1.86 5.61
N ALA A 246 15.40 2.59 6.26
CA ALA A 246 15.65 2.49 7.70
C ALA A 246 14.39 2.81 8.53
N VAL A 247 13.68 3.88 8.17
CA VAL A 247 12.46 4.32 8.88
C VAL A 247 11.27 3.39 8.62
N THR A 248 11.25 2.63 7.52
CA THR A 248 10.18 1.65 7.24
C THR A 248 10.46 0.29 7.90
N LEU A 249 11.73 -0.11 8.02
CA LEU A 249 12.10 -1.37 8.68
C LEU A 249 11.64 -1.42 10.13
N LEU A 250 11.79 -0.32 10.88
CA LEU A 250 11.46 -0.30 12.31
C LEU A 250 9.96 -0.55 12.58
N PRO A 251 9.00 0.17 11.96
CA PRO A 251 7.59 -0.05 12.21
C PRO A 251 7.06 -1.34 11.58
N CYS A 252 7.46 -1.65 10.35
CA CYS A 252 6.91 -2.79 9.62
C CYS A 252 7.56 -4.13 10.00
N GLY A 253 8.79 -4.12 10.49
CA GLY A 253 9.56 -5.33 10.80
C GLY A 253 9.60 -5.70 12.29
N GLY A 254 9.34 -4.75 13.21
CA GLY A 254 9.57 -4.98 14.64
C GLY A 254 8.44 -4.56 15.58
N LEU A 255 7.53 -3.66 15.18
CA LEU A 255 6.49 -3.17 16.10
C LEU A 255 5.19 -3.97 15.97
N PRO A 256 4.59 -4.41 17.09
CA PRO A 256 3.28 -5.07 17.12
C PRO A 256 2.17 -4.02 16.95
N LEU A 257 2.03 -3.50 15.75
CA LEU A 257 0.98 -2.55 15.39
C LEU A 257 0.32 -2.93 14.06
N SER A 258 -0.92 -2.49 13.87
CA SER A 258 -1.65 -2.69 12.62
C SER A 258 -1.06 -1.77 11.52
N CYS A 259 -0.24 -2.35 10.65
CA CYS A 259 0.38 -1.67 9.50
C CYS A 259 0.48 -2.57 8.26
N GLY A 260 0.25 -1.97 7.10
CA GLY A 260 0.59 -2.53 5.80
C GLY A 260 1.96 -2.07 5.31
N ILE A 261 2.63 -2.89 4.50
CA ILE A 261 3.95 -2.58 3.93
C ILE A 261 3.87 -2.06 2.47
N PHE A 262 2.71 -2.20 1.84
CA PHE A 262 2.55 -1.92 0.41
C PHE A 262 2.80 -0.46 0.03
N THR A 263 2.25 0.53 0.76
CA THR A 263 2.50 1.95 0.47
C THR A 263 3.98 2.34 0.59
N PRO A 264 4.71 1.95 1.66
CA PRO A 264 6.16 2.13 1.71
C PRO A 264 6.93 1.50 0.53
N LEU A 265 6.61 0.25 0.15
CA LEU A 265 7.24 -0.42 -1.00
C LEU A 265 6.97 0.35 -2.29
N PHE A 266 5.73 0.77 -2.51
CA PHE A 266 5.34 1.56 -3.67
C PHE A 266 6.14 2.87 -3.75
N THR A 267 6.30 3.59 -2.64
CA THR A 267 7.11 4.81 -2.60
C THR A 267 8.61 4.53 -2.82
N PHE A 268 9.12 3.40 -2.34
CA PHE A 268 10.50 3.01 -2.55
C PHE A 268 10.79 2.72 -4.03
N GLY A 269 9.92 1.93 -4.67
CA GLY A 269 9.97 1.67 -6.10
C GLY A 269 9.84 2.94 -6.94
N ALA A 270 8.96 3.87 -6.54
CA ALA A 270 8.80 5.14 -7.24
C ALA A 270 10.08 5.98 -7.22
N VAL A 271 10.78 6.01 -6.08
CA VAL A 271 12.05 6.73 -5.93
C VAL A 271 13.16 6.04 -6.73
N MET A 272 13.23 4.71 -6.70
CA MET A 272 14.19 3.94 -7.51
C MET A 272 13.98 4.16 -9.00
N GLY A 273 12.73 4.08 -9.46
CA GLY A 273 12.37 4.32 -10.85
C GLY A 273 12.67 5.75 -11.27
N ARG A 274 12.38 6.74 -10.42
CA ARG A 274 12.72 8.14 -10.70
C ARG A 274 14.23 8.34 -10.77
N LEU A 275 14.99 7.77 -9.84
CA LEU A 275 16.46 7.82 -9.85
C LEU A 275 17.01 7.25 -11.16
N TYR A 276 16.52 6.08 -11.58
CA TYR A 276 16.91 5.46 -12.83
C TYR A 276 16.54 6.32 -14.05
N GLY A 277 15.33 6.89 -14.08
CA GLY A 277 14.90 7.80 -15.15
C GLY A 277 15.73 9.08 -15.25
N GLU A 278 16.13 9.67 -14.11
CA GLU A 278 17.04 10.84 -14.09
C GLU A 278 18.45 10.47 -14.61
N VAL A 279 18.93 9.26 -14.31
CA VAL A 279 20.21 8.76 -14.84
C VAL A 279 20.14 8.57 -16.34
N LEU A 280 19.07 7.95 -16.87
CA LEU A 280 18.86 7.78 -18.31
C LEU A 280 18.73 9.12 -19.04
N ARG A 281 18.08 10.11 -18.42
CA ARG A 281 17.93 11.46 -18.97
C ARG A 281 19.29 12.14 -19.19
N VAL A 282 20.25 11.87 -18.31
CA VAL A 282 21.61 12.43 -18.40
C VAL A 282 22.50 11.63 -19.36
N LEU A 283 22.39 10.30 -19.37
CA LEU A 283 23.31 9.42 -20.11
C LEU A 283 22.87 9.10 -21.55
N VAL A 284 21.56 9.06 -21.82
CA VAL A 284 21.02 8.52 -23.08
C VAL A 284 20.33 9.59 -23.91
N SER A 285 19.26 10.20 -23.41
CA SER A 285 18.51 11.23 -24.14
C SER A 285 17.75 12.16 -23.19
N THR A 286 17.69 13.44 -23.51
CA THR A 286 16.95 14.46 -22.74
C THR A 286 15.44 14.30 -22.81
N ASP A 287 14.94 13.53 -23.78
CA ASP A 287 13.51 13.35 -24.03
C ASP A 287 12.89 12.28 -23.13
N VAL A 288 13.72 11.55 -22.37
CA VAL A 288 13.26 10.58 -21.37
C VAL A 288 12.49 11.28 -20.25
N SER A 289 11.30 10.76 -19.93
CA SER A 289 10.45 11.26 -18.84
C SER A 289 10.71 10.51 -17.52
N PRO A 290 11.37 11.10 -16.51
CA PRO A 290 11.69 10.40 -15.26
C PRO A 290 10.44 10.01 -14.45
N ALA A 291 9.32 10.69 -14.69
CA ALA A 291 8.05 10.40 -14.06
C ALA A 291 7.45 9.05 -14.53
N ALA A 292 7.59 8.70 -15.82
CA ALA A 292 7.14 7.40 -16.33
C ALA A 292 7.95 6.26 -15.69
N TYR A 293 9.27 6.42 -15.61
CA TYR A 293 10.14 5.45 -14.93
C TYR A 293 9.84 5.35 -13.44
N ALA A 294 9.43 6.43 -12.78
CA ALA A 294 8.98 6.39 -11.38
C ALA A 294 7.75 5.49 -11.22
N VAL A 295 6.75 5.62 -12.08
CA VAL A 295 5.54 4.77 -12.06
C VAL A 295 5.88 3.31 -12.30
N VAL A 296 6.68 3.03 -13.33
CA VAL A 296 7.10 1.66 -13.65
C VAL A 296 7.93 1.07 -12.50
N GLY A 297 8.84 1.85 -11.91
CA GLY A 297 9.62 1.42 -10.74
C GLY A 297 8.75 1.13 -9.52
N ALA A 298 7.71 1.92 -9.29
CA ALA A 298 6.73 1.68 -8.22
C ALA A 298 6.01 0.34 -8.43
N ALA A 299 5.55 0.10 -9.67
CA ALA A 299 4.89 -1.15 -10.06
C ALA A 299 5.84 -2.36 -9.90
N CYS A 300 7.05 -2.29 -10.45
CA CYS A 300 8.03 -3.38 -10.45
C CYS A 300 8.45 -3.76 -9.04
N PHE A 301 8.83 -2.78 -8.21
CA PHE A 301 9.31 -3.05 -6.85
C PHE A 301 8.20 -3.59 -5.94
N ALA A 302 7.00 -3.01 -6.01
CA ALA A 302 5.87 -3.54 -5.27
C ALA A 302 5.54 -4.97 -5.73
N SER A 303 5.47 -5.22 -7.05
CA SER A 303 5.22 -6.55 -7.62
C SER A 303 6.26 -7.59 -7.21
N ALA A 304 7.54 -7.22 -7.19
CA ALA A 304 8.64 -8.08 -6.79
C ALA A 304 8.53 -8.45 -5.29
N ALA A 305 8.29 -7.47 -4.44
CA ALA A 305 8.18 -7.67 -3.00
C ALA A 305 6.93 -8.46 -2.58
N THR A 306 5.82 -8.34 -3.30
CA THR A 306 4.57 -9.06 -3.00
C THR A 306 4.40 -10.36 -3.78
N HIS A 307 5.26 -10.62 -4.79
CA HIS A 307 5.12 -11.71 -5.75
C HIS A 307 3.76 -11.70 -6.48
N THR A 308 3.35 -10.52 -6.97
CA THR A 308 2.03 -10.28 -7.60
C THR A 308 2.20 -9.51 -8.91
N VAL A 309 1.56 -9.94 -10.00
CA VAL A 309 1.57 -9.20 -11.28
C VAL A 309 0.43 -8.16 -11.32
N SER A 310 -0.65 -8.42 -10.59
CA SER A 310 -1.81 -7.52 -10.43
C SER A 310 -1.47 -6.09 -10.00
N THR A 311 -0.35 -5.89 -9.30
CA THR A 311 0.13 -4.54 -8.92
C THR A 311 0.39 -3.67 -10.16
N ALA A 312 0.84 -4.24 -11.27
CA ALA A 312 0.98 -3.51 -12.53
C ALA A 312 -0.38 -3.05 -13.07
N VAL A 313 -1.43 -3.88 -12.96
CA VAL A 313 -2.80 -3.50 -13.37
C VAL A 313 -3.36 -2.41 -12.47
N ILE A 314 -3.11 -2.47 -11.16
CA ILE A 314 -3.46 -1.39 -10.24
C ILE A 314 -2.80 -0.08 -10.65
N VAL A 315 -1.51 -0.12 -10.99
CA VAL A 315 -0.78 1.06 -11.47
C VAL A 315 -1.37 1.57 -12.77
N PHE A 316 -1.63 0.70 -13.76
CA PHE A 316 -2.24 1.12 -15.02
C PHE A 316 -3.62 1.74 -14.87
N GLU A 317 -4.44 1.32 -13.90
CA GLU A 317 -5.74 1.95 -13.65
C GLU A 317 -5.62 3.30 -12.91
N LEU A 318 -4.51 3.53 -12.19
CA LEU A 318 -4.21 4.78 -11.48
C LEU A 318 -3.59 5.86 -12.36
N THR A 319 -3.06 5.49 -13.53
CA THR A 319 -2.32 6.38 -14.44
C THR A 319 -3.10 6.59 -15.73
#